data_AF-A0A7E4V2Z2-F1
#
_entry.id   AF-A0A7E4V2Z2-F1
#
_cell.length_a   1.000
_cell.length_b   1.000
_cell.length_c   1.000
_cell.angle_alpha   90.00
_cell.angle_beta   90.00
_cell.angle_gamma   90.00
#
_symmetry.space_group_name_H-M   'P 1'
#
loop_
_entity.id
_entity.type
_entity.pdbx_description
1 polymer ?
#
loop_
_entity_poly.entity_id
_entity_poly.type
_entity_poly.pdbx_seq_one_letter_code
_entity_poly.pdbx_strand_id
1 'polypeptide(L)'
;MSSSTEKAANTERFHVLAQLEHLQSRYTGCGHADTNRWDWLTNQHRDTSASIVGHPDHLSYMAVANNYSRERARVEQLDKMIQPCGAPPKRTPLDDL
;
A
#
# COMPACT_ATOMS: atom_id res chain seq x y z
N MET A 1 -26.03 12.39 -35.02
CA MET A 1 -26.66 12.11 -33.70
C MET A 1 -25.83 11.16 -32.82
N SER A 2 -24.99 10.27 -33.37
CA SER A 2 -24.10 9.36 -32.61
C SER A 2 -23.04 10.04 -31.72
N SER A 3 -22.53 11.22 -32.13
CA SER A 3 -21.38 11.87 -31.49
C SER A 3 -21.69 12.50 -30.12
N SER A 4 -22.93 12.93 -29.87
CA SER A 4 -23.30 13.61 -28.61
C SER A 4 -23.49 12.63 -27.45
N THR A 5 -24.03 11.45 -27.71
CA THR A 5 -24.16 10.36 -26.73
C THR A 5 -22.80 9.79 -26.33
N GLU A 6 -21.85 9.77 -27.27
CA GLU A 6 -20.48 9.31 -27.04
C GLU A 6 -19.69 10.26 -26.12
N LYS A 7 -19.86 11.58 -26.31
CA LYS A 7 -19.27 12.60 -25.42
C LYS A 7 -19.81 12.51 -24.00
N ALA A 8 -21.13 12.35 -23.83
CA ALA A 8 -21.75 12.18 -22.51
C ALA A 8 -21.24 10.92 -21.78
N ALA A 9 -21.14 9.79 -22.48
CA ALA A 9 -20.59 8.56 -21.91
C ALA A 9 -19.11 8.70 -21.51
N ASN A 10 -18.34 9.54 -22.22
CA ASN A 10 -16.94 9.79 -21.87
C ASN A 10 -16.83 10.66 -20.61
N THR A 11 -17.66 11.69 -20.47
CA THR A 11 -17.72 12.54 -19.26
C THR A 11 -18.04 11.74 -18.00
N GLU A 12 -18.98 10.80 -18.07
CA GLU A 12 -19.31 9.90 -16.94
C GLU A 12 -18.12 9.01 -16.54
N ARG A 13 -17.36 8.49 -17.52
CA ARG A 13 -16.13 7.72 -17.23
C ARG A 13 -15.07 8.54 -16.50
N PHE A 14 -14.84 9.79 -16.93
CA PHE A 14 -13.90 10.68 -16.25
C PHE A 14 -14.32 10.98 -14.80
N HIS A 15 -15.62 11.14 -14.56
CA HIS A 15 -16.13 11.37 -13.21
C HIS A 15 -15.89 10.16 -12.29
N VAL A 16 -16.10 8.94 -12.81
CA VAL A 16 -15.81 7.69 -12.06
C VAL A 16 -14.31 7.55 -11.77
N LEU A 17 -13.44 7.81 -12.75
CA LEU A 17 -11.99 7.73 -12.56
C LEU A 17 -11.50 8.74 -11.51
N ALA A 18 -11.99 9.98 -11.55
CA ALA A 18 -11.65 11.00 -10.56
C ALA A 18 -12.08 10.60 -9.14
N GLN A 19 -13.23 9.95 -8.99
CA GLN A 19 -13.66 9.41 -7.69
C GLN A 19 -12.78 8.27 -7.20
N LEU A 20 -12.34 7.38 -8.09
CA LEU A 20 -11.42 6.29 -7.76
C LEU A 20 -10.05 6.81 -7.35
N GLU A 21 -9.47 7.75 -8.11
CA GLU A 21 -8.20 8.41 -7.77
C GLU A 21 -8.31 9.15 -6.43
N HIS A 22 -9.45 9.81 -6.18
CA HIS A 22 -9.71 10.44 -4.89
C HIS A 22 -9.63 9.43 -3.75
N LEU A 23 -10.31 8.28 -3.87
CA LEU A 23 -10.27 7.23 -2.84
C LEU A 23 -8.87 6.64 -2.67
N GLN A 24 -8.15 6.38 -3.76
CA GLN A 24 -6.77 5.87 -3.73
C GLN A 24 -5.81 6.85 -3.04
N SER A 25 -6.00 8.16 -3.23
CA SER A 25 -5.21 9.18 -2.55
C SER A 25 -5.48 9.26 -1.05
N ARG A 26 -6.71 8.91 -0.63
CA ARG A 26 -7.16 8.97 0.77
C ARG A 26 -6.71 7.76 1.57
N TYR A 27 -6.74 6.58 0.95
CA TYR A 27 -6.44 5.31 1.61
C TYR A 27 -5.12 4.75 1.07
N THR A 28 -4.05 4.98 1.82
CA THR A 28 -2.73 4.43 1.54
C THR A 28 -2.78 2.91 1.43
N GLY A 29 -2.19 2.33 0.39
CA GLY A 29 -2.20 0.89 0.14
C GLY A 29 -3.32 0.42 -0.79
N CYS A 30 -4.22 1.32 -1.22
CA CYS A 30 -5.20 0.99 -2.26
C CYS A 30 -4.49 0.70 -3.59
N GLY A 31 -4.71 -0.49 -4.14
CA GLY A 31 -4.13 -0.91 -5.42
C GLY A 31 -4.84 -0.29 -6.64
N HIS A 32 -4.13 -0.32 -7.77
CA HIS A 32 -4.63 -0.04 -9.11
C HIS A 32 -4.11 -1.12 -10.08
N ALA A 33 -4.58 -1.09 -11.34
CA ALA A 33 -4.22 -2.08 -12.34
C ALA A 33 -2.70 -2.18 -12.57
N ASP A 34 -1.98 -1.07 -12.43
CA ASP A 34 -0.54 -0.97 -12.66
C ASP A 34 0.28 -1.07 -11.36
N THR A 35 -0.33 -1.52 -10.25
CA THR A 35 0.39 -1.75 -9.00
C THR A 35 1.41 -2.87 -9.19
N ASN A 36 2.69 -2.54 -9.03
CA ASN A 36 3.75 -3.53 -9.14
C ASN A 36 3.73 -4.48 -7.93
N ARG A 37 4.24 -5.70 -8.14
CA ARG A 37 4.47 -6.69 -7.07
C ARG A 37 5.22 -6.09 -5.89
N TRP A 38 6.23 -5.25 -6.14
CA TRP A 38 7.01 -4.62 -5.08
C TRP A 38 6.16 -3.66 -4.23
N ASP A 39 5.31 -2.84 -4.85
CA ASP A 39 4.43 -1.91 -4.15
C ASP A 39 3.42 -2.67 -3.28
N TRP A 40 2.78 -3.70 -3.85
CA TRP A 40 1.84 -4.56 -3.13
C TRP A 40 2.48 -5.24 -1.91
N LEU A 41 3.64 -5.87 -2.09
CA LEU A 41 4.34 -6.54 -1.00
C LEU A 41 4.80 -5.53 0.07
N THR A 42 5.26 -4.36 -0.33
CA THR A 42 5.69 -3.32 0.62
C THR A 42 4.53 -2.87 1.50
N ASN A 43 3.34 -2.66 0.92
CA ASN A 43 2.14 -2.31 1.67
C ASN A 43 1.74 -3.45 2.64
N GLN A 44 1.69 -4.70 2.16
CA GLN A 44 1.39 -5.86 3.01
C GLN A 44 2.31 -5.98 4.23
N HIS A 45 3.62 -5.78 4.05
CA HIS A 45 4.58 -5.86 5.15
C HIS A 45 4.40 -4.70 6.14
N ARG A 46 4.09 -3.50 5.66
CA ARG A 46 3.80 -2.34 6.51
C ARG A 46 2.51 -2.56 7.31
N ASP A 47 1.46 -3.09 6.69
CA ASP A 47 0.19 -3.39 7.37
C ASP A 47 0.36 -4.46 8.45
N THR A 48 1.17 -5.49 8.16
CA THR A 48 1.52 -6.54 9.13
C THR A 48 2.30 -5.94 10.31
N SER A 49 3.29 -5.09 10.03
CA SER A 49 4.09 -4.40 11.03
C SER A 49 3.24 -3.49 11.92
N ALA A 50 2.35 -2.70 11.30
CA ALA A 50 1.41 -1.84 12.01
C ALA A 50 0.45 -2.65 12.88
N SER A 51 -0.04 -3.79 12.38
CA SER A 51 -0.89 -4.70 13.15
C SER A 51 -0.17 -5.28 14.36
N ILE A 52 1.09 -5.68 14.23
CA ILE A 52 1.90 -6.17 15.36
C ILE A 52 2.08 -5.07 16.42
N VAL A 53 2.35 -3.84 16.00
CA VAL A 53 2.52 -2.69 16.92
C VAL A 53 1.21 -2.25 17.57
N GLY A 54 0.10 -2.34 16.84
CA GLY A 54 -1.24 -1.93 17.28
C GLY A 54 -1.89 -2.90 18.27
N HIS A 55 -1.60 -4.21 18.17
CA HIS A 55 -2.17 -5.23 19.04
C HIS A 55 -1.18 -5.61 20.17
N PRO A 56 -1.51 -5.33 21.45
CA PRO A 56 -0.60 -5.60 22.57
C PRO A 56 -0.18 -7.06 22.71
N ASP A 57 -1.06 -7.99 22.35
CA ASP A 57 -0.82 -9.44 22.44
C ASP A 57 0.23 -9.87 21.41
N HIS A 58 0.13 -9.37 20.18
CA HIS A 58 1.11 -9.64 19.13
C HIS A 58 2.47 -9.02 19.45
N LEU A 59 2.49 -7.78 19.95
CA LEU A 59 3.73 -7.14 20.36
C LEU A 59 4.40 -7.91 21.52
N SER A 60 3.61 -8.39 22.49
CA SER A 60 4.12 -9.17 23.61
C SER A 60 4.66 -10.52 23.15
N TYR A 61 3.96 -11.19 22.22
CA TYR A 61 4.44 -12.42 21.60
C TYR A 61 5.80 -12.21 20.91
N MET A 62 5.94 -11.16 20.11
CA MET A 62 7.21 -10.84 19.43
C MET A 62 8.33 -10.47 20.41
N ALA A 63 8.01 -9.78 21.51
CA ALA A 63 8.98 -9.44 22.56
C ALA A 63 9.50 -10.69 23.28
N VAL A 64 8.61 -11.62 23.62
CA VAL A 64 8.98 -12.89 24.27
C VAL A 64 9.77 -13.80 23.32
N ALA A 65 9.33 -13.94 22.07
CA ALA A 65 9.98 -14.79 21.08
C ALA A 65 11.44 -14.35 20.78
N ASN A 66 11.69 -13.04 20.75
CA ASN A 66 13.02 -12.49 20.47
C ASN A 66 13.84 -12.15 21.73
N ASN A 67 13.28 -12.40 22.93
CA ASN A 67 13.90 -12.05 24.22
C ASN A 67 14.28 -10.56 24.33
N TYR A 68 13.35 -9.67 23.94
CA TYR A 68 13.50 -8.22 24.01
C TYR A 68 12.47 -7.59 24.95
N SER A 69 12.70 -6.34 25.36
CA SER A 69 11.63 -5.52 25.95
C SER A 69 10.55 -5.22 24.91
N ARG A 70 9.33 -4.97 25.38
CA ARG A 70 8.18 -4.65 24.50
C ARG A 70 8.45 -3.39 23.67
N GLU A 71 9.10 -2.40 24.25
CA GLU A 71 9.46 -1.14 23.61
C GLU A 71 10.52 -1.37 22.53
N ARG A 72 11.51 -2.23 22.79
CA ARG A 72 12.53 -2.57 21.79
C ARG A 72 11.92 -3.32 20.61
N ALA A 73 11.05 -4.30 20.86
CA ALA A 73 10.34 -5.01 19.80
C ALA A 73 9.46 -4.05 18.97
N ARG A 74 8.85 -3.05 19.61
CA ARG A 74 8.07 -2.00 18.92
C ARG A 74 8.94 -1.18 17.98
N VAL A 75 10.08 -0.68 18.47
CA VAL A 75 11.01 0.11 17.66
C VAL A 75 11.53 -0.70 16.48
N GLU A 76 11.93 -1.95 16.70
CA GLU A 76 12.38 -2.83 15.63
C GLU A 76 11.31 -3.04 14.55
N GLN A 77 10.04 -3.18 14.94
CA GLN A 77 8.94 -3.32 14.00
C GLN A 77 8.68 -2.02 13.21
N LEU A 78 8.85 -0.85 13.84
CA LEU A 78 8.76 0.45 13.17
C LEU A 78 9.90 0.66 12.19
N ASP A 79 11.13 0.29 12.55
CA ASP A 79 12.31 0.41 11.68
C ASP A 79 12.15 -0.45 10.41
N LYS A 80 11.56 -1.65 10.56
CA LYS A 80 11.23 -2.53 9.42
C LYS A 80 10.24 -1.91 8.43
N MET A 81 9.46 -0.88 8.82
CA MET A 81 8.48 -0.25 7.92
C MET A 81 9.11 0.64 6.85
N ILE A 82 10.35 1.11 7.05
CA ILE A 82 11.03 2.03 6.11
C ILE A 82 11.17 1.36 4.74
N GLN A 83 11.76 0.17 4.72
CA GLN A 83 12.01 -0.58 3.48
C GLN A 83 11.96 -2.10 3.72
N PRO A 84 10.76 -2.67 3.93
CA PRO A 84 10.62 -4.09 4.28
C PRO A 84 11.03 -5.04 3.15
N CYS A 85 10.86 -4.61 1.89
CA CYS A 85 11.11 -5.43 0.70
C CYS A 85 12.41 -5.05 -0.04
N GLY A 86 13.30 -4.27 0.59
CA GLY A 86 14.51 -3.75 -0.06
C GLY A 86 14.21 -2.65 -1.09
N ALA A 87 15.24 -2.27 -1.84
CA ALA A 87 15.14 -1.22 -2.86
C ALA A 87 14.11 -1.57 -3.95
N PRO A 88 13.36 -0.58 -4.46
CA PRO A 88 12.42 -0.83 -5.54
C PRO A 88 13.15 -1.36 -6.79
N PRO A 89 12.51 -2.22 -7.57
CA PRO A 89 13.06 -2.69 -8.84
C PRO A 89 13.31 -1.50 -9.78
N LYS A 90 14.34 -1.61 -10.63
CA LYS A 90 14.57 -0.61 -11.67
C LYS A 90 13.37 -0.60 -12.60
N ARG A 91 12.81 0.58 -12.85
CA ARG A 91 11.74 0.74 -13.83
C ARG A 91 12.24 0.29 -15.19
N THR A 92 11.45 -0.56 -15.83
CA THR A 92 11.71 -0.99 -17.20
C THR A 92 10.93 -0.09 -18.15
N PRO A 93 11.37 0.09 -19.41
CA PRO A 93 10.61 0.86 -20.40
C PRO A 93 9.20 0.32 -20.68
N LEU A 94 8.91 -0.91 -20.26
CA LEU A 94 7.59 -1.55 -20.37
C LEU A 94 6.60 -1.03 -19.33
N ASP A 95 7.07 -0.44 -18.23
CA ASP A 95 6.23 0.12 -17.16
C ASP A 95 5.64 1.50 -17.53
N ASP A 96 6.12 2.11 -18.62
CA ASP A 96 5.72 3.43 -19.13
C ASP A 96 4.84 3.36 -20.41
N LEU A 97 4.47 2.14 -20.87
CA LEU A 97 3.63 1.88 -22.05
C LEU A 97 2.14 1.76 -21.70
#